data_AF-A0AAN9YWQ0-F1
#
_entry.id   AF-A0AAN9YWQ0-F1
#
_cell.length_a   1.000
_cell.length_b   1.000
_cell.length_c   1.000
_cell.angle_alpha   90.00
_cell.angle_beta   90.00
_cell.angle_gamma   90.00
#
_symmetry.space_group_name_H-M   'P 1'
#
loop_
_entity.id
_entity.type
_entity.pdbx_description
1 polymer ?
#
loop_
_entity_poly.entity_id
_entity_poly.type
_entity_poly.pdbx_seq_one_letter_code
_entity_poly.pdbx_strand_id
1 'polypeptide(L)'
;MPNTNWLWFRVFANLGLKKNGGKFSQERLDADIEHLNTFYRGDGWSNDGPEGIHQMDYYSSSFAIHFLQLLYAKLAGEDEPARAEEFKKRAQLAALDLVHYFDDEARHLESQRNAHDWVFVPEHLAENYNSPGSPYWACLAFICLAVPAEHPFWTSKEEVSGDVIPKVKALKQPGHIMSYLGGHCMLLSSGQACSYPMKGTHAKYGSFAYSSAYGYSVPPGLLTLEQYALASQLGLSDDGGEYWKMRRKSEYAGLEQRRSGDSDTPVLVSVWKPFPDVTVRTTLVPPEPATPNWHLRAHRIEAGREVMTADGAFAIQNERAADGRYLDPYDPSTHEGTQPRIIGNYDLATPEGWAGGREGAFAVSDGAVGIRALEVEAKRAANLVNADPNSNIVRSRTVIPTLQHTVKAGQTVWYVSAIYAKPAADGVPRASYLDGWDKVPEIPGWLKEEMAA
;
A
#
# COMPACT_ATOMS: atom_id res chain seq x y z
N MET A 1 -27.12 -8.69 9.27
CA MET A 1 -26.11 -8.27 8.30
C MET A 1 -25.26 -7.18 8.94
N PRO A 2 -23.93 -7.23 8.85
CA PRO A 2 -23.06 -6.15 9.29
C PRO A 2 -23.42 -4.83 8.61
N ASN A 3 -23.12 -3.72 9.28
CA ASN A 3 -23.39 -2.37 8.78
C ASN A 3 -22.29 -1.90 7.80
N THR A 4 -22.18 -2.58 6.68
CA THR A 4 -21.12 -2.43 5.65
C THR A 4 -21.71 -2.62 4.25
N ASN A 5 -20.87 -2.73 3.22
CA ASN A 5 -21.31 -3.08 1.86
C ASN A 5 -22.15 -4.38 1.80
N TRP A 6 -22.09 -5.23 2.83
CA TRP A 6 -22.85 -6.49 2.89
C TRP A 6 -24.37 -6.29 2.87
N LEU A 7 -24.87 -5.08 3.16
CA LEU A 7 -26.28 -4.75 3.02
C LEU A 7 -26.77 -4.93 1.57
N TRP A 8 -25.89 -4.79 0.57
CA TRP A 8 -26.21 -5.09 -0.83
C TRP A 8 -26.70 -6.52 -1.05
N PHE A 9 -26.18 -7.52 -0.31
CA PHE A 9 -26.67 -8.89 -0.46
C PHE A 9 -28.15 -9.02 -0.07
N ARG A 10 -28.60 -8.26 0.94
CA ARG A 10 -30.01 -8.24 1.34
C ARG A 10 -30.88 -7.50 0.31
N VAL A 11 -30.34 -6.44 -0.31
CA VAL A 11 -30.98 -5.76 -1.45
C VAL A 11 -31.20 -6.76 -2.60
N PHE A 12 -30.15 -7.48 -3.01
CA PHE A 12 -30.25 -8.44 -4.12
C PHE A 12 -31.14 -9.65 -3.81
N ALA A 13 -31.14 -10.16 -2.58
CA ALA A 13 -32.05 -11.21 -2.16
C ALA A 13 -33.53 -10.76 -2.31
N ASN A 14 -33.87 -9.53 -1.88
CA ASN A 14 -35.23 -9.00 -2.02
C ASN A 14 -35.59 -8.71 -3.48
N LEU A 15 -34.67 -8.18 -4.29
CA LEU A 15 -34.88 -8.00 -5.73
C LEU A 15 -35.16 -9.33 -6.43
N GLY A 16 -34.37 -10.37 -6.12
CA GLY A 16 -34.56 -11.70 -6.66
C GLY A 16 -35.91 -12.30 -6.27
N LEU A 17 -36.31 -12.20 -5.00
CA LEU A 17 -37.61 -12.65 -4.52
C LEU A 17 -38.75 -11.89 -5.20
N LYS A 18 -38.67 -10.55 -5.27
CA LYS A 18 -39.66 -9.69 -5.96
C LYS A 18 -39.86 -10.12 -7.41
N LYS A 19 -38.76 -10.31 -8.16
CA LYS A 19 -38.78 -10.69 -9.58
C LYS A 19 -39.41 -12.07 -9.83
N ASN A 20 -39.31 -12.98 -8.86
CA ASN A 20 -39.83 -14.35 -8.98
C ASN A 20 -41.17 -14.56 -8.25
N GLY A 21 -41.86 -13.50 -7.83
CA GLY A 21 -43.13 -13.61 -7.10
C GLY A 21 -43.01 -14.22 -5.69
N GLY A 22 -41.80 -14.29 -5.13
CA GLY A 22 -41.55 -14.74 -3.77
C GLY A 22 -41.90 -13.68 -2.73
N LYS A 23 -41.97 -14.08 -1.46
CA LYS A 23 -42.18 -13.15 -0.34
C LYS A 23 -40.94 -12.26 -0.15
N PHE A 24 -41.10 -10.96 -0.33
CA PHE A 24 -40.03 -9.96 -0.16
C PHE A 24 -40.52 -8.78 0.71
N SER A 25 -39.60 -7.90 1.12
CA SER A 25 -39.92 -6.67 1.85
C SER A 25 -39.42 -5.45 1.09
N GLN A 26 -40.36 -4.68 0.53
CA GLN A 26 -40.07 -3.42 -0.15
C GLN A 26 -39.50 -2.37 0.83
N GLU A 27 -40.11 -2.23 2.01
CA GLU A 27 -39.62 -1.36 3.09
C GLU A 27 -38.15 -1.64 3.45
N ARG A 28 -37.76 -2.92 3.58
CA ARG A 28 -36.37 -3.28 3.89
C ARG A 28 -35.41 -2.94 2.75
N LEU A 29 -35.84 -3.18 1.51
CA LEU A 29 -35.05 -2.86 0.32
C LEU A 29 -34.78 -1.36 0.26
N ASP A 30 -35.81 -0.54 0.45
CA ASP A 30 -35.69 0.93 0.38
C ASP A 30 -34.82 1.47 1.52
N ALA A 31 -35.05 0.99 2.75
CA ALA A 31 -34.25 1.39 3.92
C ALA A 31 -32.76 1.03 3.77
N ASP A 32 -32.44 -0.12 3.18
CA ASP A 32 -31.05 -0.52 2.95
C ASP A 32 -30.38 0.34 1.87
N ILE A 33 -31.08 0.67 0.79
CA ILE A 33 -30.55 1.54 -0.26
C ILE A 33 -30.34 2.96 0.26
N GLU A 34 -31.29 3.50 1.01
CA GLU A 34 -31.17 4.81 1.65
C GLU A 34 -29.95 4.85 2.57
N HIS A 35 -29.80 3.82 3.41
CA HIS A 35 -28.67 3.72 4.32
C HIS A 35 -27.34 3.53 3.59
N LEU A 36 -27.27 2.68 2.57
CA LEU A 36 -26.08 2.50 1.71
C LEU A 36 -25.67 3.79 1.01
N ASN A 37 -26.62 4.66 0.64
CA ASN A 37 -26.31 5.97 0.06
C ASN A 37 -25.62 6.91 1.06
N THR A 38 -25.82 6.73 2.37
CA THR A 38 -25.08 7.49 3.39
C THR A 38 -23.58 7.18 3.41
N PHE A 39 -23.15 6.08 2.77
CA PHE A 39 -21.74 5.69 2.70
C PHE A 39 -20.99 6.44 1.59
N TYR A 40 -21.69 7.07 0.65
CA TYR A 40 -21.10 7.85 -0.43
C TYR A 40 -20.37 9.08 0.10
N ARG A 41 -19.18 9.38 -0.44
CA ARG A 41 -18.33 10.52 -0.02
C ARG A 41 -18.04 11.53 -1.12
N GLY A 42 -18.40 11.22 -2.36
CA GLY A 42 -18.16 12.07 -3.52
C GLY A 42 -17.12 11.47 -4.46
N ASP A 43 -17.04 12.04 -5.67
CA ASP A 43 -16.06 11.67 -6.69
C ASP A 43 -16.06 10.17 -7.04
N GLY A 44 -17.22 9.52 -6.93
CA GLY A 44 -17.37 8.07 -7.12
C GLY A 44 -17.12 7.24 -5.85
N TRP A 45 -16.37 7.73 -4.87
CA TRP A 45 -15.96 6.93 -3.71
C TRP A 45 -17.04 6.78 -2.63
N SER A 46 -17.04 5.60 -2.00
CA SER A 46 -17.89 5.26 -0.85
C SER A 46 -17.09 4.52 0.22
N ASN A 47 -17.39 4.80 1.48
CA ASN A 47 -16.89 4.02 2.61
C ASN A 47 -17.46 2.60 2.61
N ASP A 48 -16.72 1.64 3.15
CA ASP A 48 -17.26 0.32 3.54
C ASP A 48 -17.96 0.37 4.91
N GLY A 49 -18.90 1.30 5.08
CA GLY A 49 -19.62 1.52 6.32
C GLY A 49 -20.07 2.97 6.55
N PRO A 50 -20.72 3.24 7.69
CA PRO A 50 -21.25 4.57 8.02
C PRO A 50 -20.14 5.61 8.23
N GLU A 51 -20.56 6.84 8.56
CA GLU A 51 -19.66 7.91 8.98
C GLU A 51 -18.72 7.45 10.11
N GLY A 52 -17.45 7.84 10.02
CA GLY A 52 -16.39 7.38 10.93
C GLY A 52 -15.65 6.11 10.48
N ILE A 53 -16.19 5.33 9.55
CA ILE A 53 -15.46 4.21 8.92
C ILE A 53 -14.78 4.70 7.64
N HIS A 54 -13.44 4.78 7.62
CA HIS A 54 -12.70 5.35 6.48
C HIS A 54 -12.21 4.32 5.45
N GLN A 55 -12.63 3.06 5.56
CA GLN A 55 -12.20 1.99 4.68
C GLN A 55 -12.70 2.23 3.23
N MET A 56 -11.80 2.65 2.36
CA MET A 56 -11.99 2.87 0.92
C MET A 56 -10.84 2.22 0.16
N ASP A 57 -10.85 0.89 0.18
CA ASP A 57 -9.86 0.08 -0.51
C ASP A 57 -10.33 -0.27 -1.93
N TYR A 58 -9.39 -0.72 -2.76
CA TYR A 58 -9.72 -1.14 -4.12
C TYR A 58 -10.82 -2.22 -4.12
N TYR A 59 -10.79 -3.17 -3.18
CA TYR A 59 -11.79 -4.22 -3.09
C TYR A 59 -13.19 -3.66 -2.75
N SER A 60 -13.31 -2.88 -1.67
CA SER A 60 -14.60 -2.39 -1.19
C SER A 60 -15.23 -1.40 -2.15
N SER A 61 -14.45 -0.45 -2.67
CA SER A 61 -14.97 0.60 -3.54
C SER A 61 -15.21 0.09 -4.96
N SER A 62 -14.22 -0.53 -5.61
CA SER A 62 -14.36 -0.98 -7.02
C SER A 62 -15.09 -2.32 -7.15
N PHE A 63 -14.50 -3.35 -6.55
CA PHE A 63 -14.88 -4.73 -6.83
C PHE A 63 -16.20 -5.13 -6.15
N ALA A 64 -16.51 -4.55 -5.01
CA ALA A 64 -17.79 -4.71 -4.33
C ALA A 64 -18.77 -3.59 -4.69
N ILE A 65 -18.59 -2.37 -4.17
CA ILE A 65 -19.65 -1.34 -4.19
C ILE A 65 -20.00 -0.91 -5.62
N HIS A 66 -19.04 -0.55 -6.47
CA HIS A 66 -19.34 -0.13 -7.84
C HIS A 66 -19.96 -1.25 -8.67
N PHE A 67 -19.42 -2.47 -8.56
CA PHE A 67 -20.01 -3.64 -9.20
C PHE A 67 -21.48 -3.85 -8.79
N LEU A 68 -21.76 -3.83 -7.48
CA LEU A 68 -23.10 -4.02 -6.93
C LEU A 68 -24.04 -2.87 -7.34
N GLN A 69 -23.57 -1.62 -7.38
CA GLN A 69 -24.36 -0.49 -7.87
C GLN A 69 -24.71 -0.62 -9.36
N LEU A 70 -23.76 -1.04 -10.21
CA LEU A 70 -24.01 -1.28 -11.63
C LEU A 70 -24.94 -2.47 -11.87
N LEU A 71 -24.78 -3.54 -11.08
CA LEU A 71 -25.68 -4.69 -11.12
C LEU A 71 -27.11 -4.28 -10.72
N TYR A 72 -27.26 -3.44 -9.71
CA TYR A 72 -28.55 -2.86 -9.34
C TYR A 72 -29.15 -2.06 -10.49
N ALA A 73 -28.37 -1.15 -11.10
CA ALA A 73 -28.82 -0.36 -12.25
C ALA A 73 -29.27 -1.23 -13.43
N LYS A 74 -28.65 -2.40 -13.63
CA LYS A 74 -29.05 -3.37 -14.66
C LYS A 74 -30.33 -4.13 -14.31
N LEU A 75 -30.51 -4.53 -13.05
CA LEU A 75 -31.61 -5.41 -12.64
C LEU A 75 -32.90 -4.69 -12.27
N ALA A 76 -32.79 -3.45 -11.76
CA ALA A 76 -33.91 -2.67 -11.24
C ALA A 76 -34.00 -1.26 -11.84
N GLY A 77 -33.12 -0.90 -12.77
CA GLY A 77 -33.02 0.47 -13.28
C GLY A 77 -34.21 0.94 -14.13
N GLU A 78 -34.99 0.04 -14.71
CA GLU A 78 -36.23 0.41 -15.43
C GLU A 78 -37.29 0.95 -14.46
N ASP A 79 -37.38 0.37 -13.26
CA ASP A 79 -38.29 0.83 -12.20
C ASP A 79 -37.79 2.11 -11.51
N GLU A 80 -36.46 2.32 -11.50
CA GLU A 80 -35.78 3.37 -10.73
C GLU A 80 -34.72 4.11 -11.58
N PRO A 81 -35.11 4.80 -12.68
CA PRO A 81 -34.18 5.32 -13.67
C PRO A 81 -33.23 6.37 -13.11
N ALA A 82 -33.71 7.26 -12.23
CA ALA A 82 -32.87 8.29 -11.62
C ALA A 82 -31.75 7.69 -10.75
N ARG A 83 -32.05 6.61 -10.01
CA ARG A 83 -31.08 5.91 -9.16
C ARG A 83 -30.05 5.15 -10.01
N ALA A 84 -30.52 4.50 -11.07
CA ALA A 84 -29.65 3.80 -12.00
C ALA A 84 -28.64 4.76 -12.67
N GLU A 85 -29.09 5.93 -13.12
CA GLU A 85 -28.21 6.94 -13.70
C GLU A 85 -27.20 7.49 -12.69
N GLU A 86 -27.62 7.73 -11.44
CA GLU A 86 -26.70 8.15 -10.38
C GLU A 86 -25.62 7.09 -10.09
N PHE A 87 -25.99 5.81 -10.01
CA PHE A 87 -25.03 4.71 -9.82
C PHE A 87 -24.05 4.55 -10.99
N LYS A 88 -24.52 4.68 -12.23
CA LYS A 88 -23.65 4.70 -13.41
C LYS A 88 -22.69 5.89 -13.37
N LYS A 89 -23.18 7.08 -13.01
CA LYS A 89 -22.36 8.29 -12.87
C LYS A 89 -21.26 8.12 -11.82
N ARG A 90 -21.58 7.54 -10.65
CA ARG A 90 -20.57 7.23 -9.62
C ARG A 90 -19.48 6.31 -10.14
N ALA A 91 -19.87 5.25 -10.87
CA ALA A 91 -18.90 4.33 -11.46
C ALA A 91 -18.01 5.00 -12.53
N GLN A 92 -18.58 5.89 -13.36
CA GLN A 92 -17.82 6.67 -14.34
C GLN A 92 -16.78 7.58 -13.69
N LEU A 93 -17.14 8.25 -12.58
CA LEU A 93 -16.21 9.08 -11.82
C LEU A 93 -15.09 8.24 -11.21
N ALA A 94 -15.43 7.13 -10.56
CA ALA A 94 -14.45 6.25 -9.93
C ALA A 94 -13.49 5.62 -10.95
N ALA A 95 -13.95 5.28 -12.15
CA ALA A 95 -13.09 4.72 -13.20
C ALA A 95 -11.90 5.64 -13.55
N LEU A 96 -12.09 6.97 -13.49
CA LEU A 96 -11.03 7.95 -13.74
C LEU A 96 -9.96 7.98 -12.64
N ASP A 97 -10.29 7.53 -11.43
CA ASP A 97 -9.32 7.37 -10.34
C ASP A 97 -8.72 5.95 -10.33
N LEU A 98 -9.53 4.92 -10.61
CA LEU A 98 -9.11 3.53 -10.58
C LEU A 98 -8.10 3.18 -11.67
N VAL A 99 -8.09 3.90 -12.80
CA VAL A 99 -7.00 3.79 -13.80
C VAL A 99 -5.63 4.02 -13.16
N HIS A 100 -5.56 4.83 -12.09
CA HIS A 100 -4.30 5.12 -11.43
C HIS A 100 -3.72 3.94 -10.60
N TYR A 101 -4.47 2.83 -10.44
CA TYR A 101 -4.05 1.66 -9.67
C TYR A 101 -3.34 0.58 -10.50
N PHE A 102 -3.25 0.80 -11.81
CA PHE A 102 -2.60 -0.11 -12.75
C PHE A 102 -1.36 0.54 -13.32
N ASP A 103 -0.33 -0.25 -13.61
CA ASP A 103 0.84 0.21 -14.37
C ASP A 103 0.65 0.05 -15.89
N ASP A 104 1.67 0.39 -16.66
CA ASP A 104 1.65 0.34 -18.12
C ASP A 104 1.59 -1.10 -18.70
N GLU A 105 1.85 -2.12 -17.88
CA GLU A 105 1.67 -3.54 -18.21
C GLU A 105 0.31 -4.08 -17.72
N ALA A 106 -0.59 -3.18 -17.29
CA ALA A 106 -1.86 -3.49 -16.65
C ALA A 106 -1.74 -4.35 -15.38
N ARG A 107 -0.56 -4.39 -14.75
CA ARG A 107 -0.40 -5.01 -13.44
C ARG A 107 -1.08 -4.13 -12.40
N HIS A 108 -1.94 -4.75 -11.61
CA HIS A 108 -2.61 -4.08 -10.51
C HIS A 108 -1.65 -3.93 -9.33
N LEU A 109 -1.74 -2.80 -8.62
CA LEU A 109 -1.10 -2.64 -7.32
C LEU A 109 -1.62 -3.69 -6.32
N GLU A 110 -0.79 -4.67 -5.98
CA GLU A 110 -1.08 -5.55 -4.86
C GLU A 110 -1.04 -4.73 -3.56
N SER A 111 -2.22 -4.27 -3.16
CA SER A 111 -2.42 -3.47 -1.97
C SER A 111 -3.64 -4.02 -1.24
N GLN A 112 -3.64 -3.87 0.09
CA GLN A 112 -4.78 -4.17 0.92
C GLN A 112 -5.23 -5.63 0.86
N ARG A 113 -6.21 -5.97 0.02
CA ARG A 113 -6.83 -7.31 -0.01
C ARG A 113 -6.46 -8.12 -1.24
N ASN A 114 -5.65 -7.57 -2.16
CA ASN A 114 -5.40 -8.17 -3.46
C ASN A 114 -4.10 -8.98 -3.48
N ALA A 115 -4.15 -10.14 -4.14
CA ALA A 115 -3.02 -10.91 -4.64
C ALA A 115 -3.46 -11.49 -5.99
N HIS A 116 -2.75 -11.19 -7.07
CA HIS A 116 -3.15 -11.58 -8.44
C HIS A 116 -2.28 -12.73 -9.00
N ASP A 117 -1.07 -12.90 -8.49
CA ASP A 117 -0.19 -14.00 -8.88
C ASP A 117 -0.43 -15.24 -8.00
N TRP A 118 -1.14 -16.22 -8.56
CA TRP A 118 -1.54 -17.49 -7.93
C TRP A 118 -0.38 -18.45 -7.63
N VAL A 119 0.87 -17.97 -7.59
CA VAL A 119 2.04 -18.83 -7.41
C VAL A 119 2.19 -19.26 -5.95
N PHE A 120 1.81 -18.40 -4.99
CA PHE A 120 1.79 -18.76 -3.57
C PHE A 120 0.99 -17.72 -2.77
N VAL A 121 -0.21 -18.04 -2.29
CA VAL A 121 -0.90 -17.18 -1.30
C VAL A 121 -0.44 -17.63 0.09
N PRO A 122 0.27 -16.80 0.88
CA PRO A 122 0.57 -17.15 2.25
C PRO A 122 -0.74 -17.44 3.00
N GLU A 123 -0.81 -18.52 3.78
CA GLU A 123 -1.95 -18.78 4.70
C GLU A 123 -2.22 -17.58 5.63
N HIS A 124 -1.23 -16.70 5.75
CA HIS A 124 -1.28 -15.45 6.49
C HIS A 124 -2.14 -14.36 5.84
N LEU A 125 -2.45 -14.46 4.54
CA LEU A 125 -3.29 -13.51 3.83
C LEU A 125 -4.80 -13.72 4.06
N ALA A 126 -5.22 -14.95 4.36
CA ALA A 126 -6.63 -15.29 4.51
C ALA A 126 -7.33 -14.48 5.62
N GLU A 127 -8.54 -14.02 5.33
CA GLU A 127 -9.41 -13.27 6.22
C GLU A 127 -10.41 -14.20 6.91
N ASN A 128 -10.84 -13.82 8.12
CA ASN A 128 -11.67 -14.65 9.00
C ASN A 128 -13.07 -14.99 8.46
N TYR A 129 -13.52 -14.31 7.41
CA TYR A 129 -14.81 -14.55 6.76
C TYR A 129 -14.67 -15.20 5.38
N ASN A 130 -13.45 -15.50 4.92
CA ASN A 130 -13.29 -16.25 3.67
C ASN A 130 -13.92 -17.64 3.81
N SER A 131 -14.54 -18.10 2.73
CA SER A 131 -15.22 -19.39 2.65
C SER A 131 -14.87 -20.08 1.32
N PRO A 132 -15.20 -21.37 1.13
CA PRO A 132 -15.00 -22.05 -0.15
C PRO A 132 -15.71 -21.37 -1.33
N GLY A 133 -16.70 -20.51 -1.06
CA GLY A 133 -17.37 -19.71 -2.08
C GLY A 133 -16.65 -18.41 -2.44
N SER A 134 -15.71 -17.92 -1.61
CA SER A 134 -14.98 -16.67 -1.86
C SER A 134 -14.23 -16.65 -3.21
N PRO A 135 -13.61 -17.73 -3.68
CA PRO A 135 -12.94 -17.74 -4.99
C PRO A 135 -13.88 -17.44 -6.18
N TYR A 136 -15.19 -17.67 -6.08
CA TYR A 136 -16.14 -17.33 -7.16
C TYR A 136 -16.21 -15.82 -7.44
N TRP A 137 -15.77 -14.98 -6.51
CA TRP A 137 -15.64 -13.55 -6.78
C TRP A 137 -14.69 -13.26 -7.94
N ALA A 138 -13.66 -14.10 -8.17
CA ALA A 138 -12.77 -13.95 -9.32
C ALA A 138 -13.53 -14.05 -10.67
N CYS A 139 -14.72 -14.65 -10.69
CA CYS A 139 -15.54 -14.73 -11.90
C CYS A 139 -16.00 -13.35 -12.41
N LEU A 140 -15.95 -12.30 -11.58
CA LEU A 140 -16.24 -10.93 -12.01
C LEU A 140 -15.31 -10.47 -13.14
N ALA A 141 -14.08 -10.99 -13.23
CA ALA A 141 -13.15 -10.69 -14.32
C ALA A 141 -13.71 -11.10 -15.70
N PHE A 142 -14.62 -12.08 -15.74
CA PHE A 142 -15.23 -12.56 -16.99
C PHE A 142 -16.52 -11.83 -17.35
N ILE A 143 -16.92 -10.78 -16.61
CA ILE A 143 -18.16 -10.06 -16.89
C ILE A 143 -18.19 -9.43 -18.28
N CYS A 144 -17.02 -9.07 -18.82
CA CYS A 144 -16.90 -8.55 -20.18
C CYS A 144 -17.35 -9.56 -21.25
N LEU A 145 -17.33 -10.86 -20.98
CA LEU A 145 -17.86 -11.88 -21.91
C LEU A 145 -19.37 -11.76 -22.12
N ALA A 146 -20.07 -10.96 -21.31
CA ALA A 146 -21.51 -10.73 -21.47
C ALA A 146 -21.86 -9.75 -22.60
N VAL A 147 -20.90 -8.99 -23.15
CA VAL A 147 -21.15 -8.09 -24.29
C VAL A 147 -20.85 -8.78 -25.63
N PRO A 148 -21.56 -8.43 -26.73
CA PRO A 148 -21.34 -9.02 -28.06
C PRO A 148 -19.91 -8.86 -28.57
N ALA A 149 -19.49 -9.70 -29.51
CA ALA A 149 -18.13 -9.66 -30.09
C ALA A 149 -17.82 -8.32 -30.78
N GLU A 150 -18.85 -7.62 -31.26
CA GLU A 150 -18.75 -6.32 -31.93
C GLU A 150 -18.76 -5.14 -30.94
N HIS A 151 -18.87 -5.40 -29.64
CA HIS A 151 -18.90 -4.35 -28.64
C HIS A 151 -17.56 -3.60 -28.59
N PRO A 152 -17.56 -2.26 -28.39
CA PRO A 152 -16.33 -1.47 -28.31
C PRO A 152 -15.29 -1.97 -27.30
N PHE A 153 -15.72 -2.71 -26.27
CA PHE A 153 -14.81 -3.36 -25.33
C PHE A 153 -13.80 -4.29 -26.03
N TRP A 154 -14.25 -5.05 -27.05
CA TRP A 154 -13.40 -5.99 -27.80
C TRP A 154 -12.76 -5.37 -29.04
N THR A 155 -13.44 -4.40 -29.66
CA THR A 155 -13.04 -3.86 -30.96
C THR A 155 -12.23 -2.57 -30.87
N SER A 156 -12.23 -1.89 -29.72
CA SER A 156 -11.43 -0.67 -29.55
C SER A 156 -9.96 -1.04 -29.48
N LYS A 157 -9.10 -0.19 -30.04
CA LYS A 157 -7.67 -0.31 -29.89
C LYS A 157 -7.31 -0.10 -28.42
N GLU A 158 -6.51 -0.99 -27.87
CA GLU A 158 -5.99 -0.83 -26.51
C GLU A 158 -5.06 0.38 -26.44
N GLU A 159 -5.28 1.21 -25.41
CA GLU A 159 -4.49 2.40 -25.12
C GLU A 159 -3.91 2.27 -23.72
N VAL A 160 -2.59 2.37 -23.62
CA VAL A 160 -1.90 2.39 -22.32
C VAL A 160 -2.00 3.79 -21.74
N SER A 161 -2.27 3.89 -20.45
CA SER A 161 -2.50 5.18 -19.77
C SER A 161 -1.28 6.11 -19.85
N GLY A 162 -0.06 5.56 -19.88
CA GLY A 162 1.15 6.23 -20.35
C GLY A 162 1.32 7.68 -19.88
N ASP A 163 1.44 8.61 -20.84
CA ASP A 163 1.63 10.06 -20.58
C ASP A 163 0.32 10.87 -20.58
N VAL A 164 -0.84 10.23 -20.80
CA VAL A 164 -2.14 10.94 -20.83
C VAL A 164 -2.72 11.19 -19.44
N ILE A 165 -2.17 10.51 -18.42
CA ILE A 165 -2.52 10.72 -17.01
C ILE A 165 -1.37 11.40 -16.25
N PRO A 166 -1.68 12.19 -15.19
CA PRO A 166 -0.65 12.78 -14.34
C PRO A 166 0.27 11.70 -13.73
N LYS A 167 1.59 11.91 -13.82
CA LYS A 167 2.59 10.99 -13.24
C LYS A 167 2.54 10.93 -11.71
N VAL A 168 2.03 11.98 -11.06
CA VAL A 168 1.71 11.99 -9.63
C VAL A 168 0.28 12.49 -9.47
N LYS A 169 -0.56 11.72 -8.78
CA LYS A 169 -1.98 12.02 -8.61
C LYS A 169 -2.40 11.82 -7.15
N ALA A 170 -2.90 12.88 -6.53
CA ALA A 170 -3.54 12.77 -5.23
C ALA A 170 -5.01 12.35 -5.37
N LEU A 171 -5.40 11.30 -4.66
CA LEU A 171 -6.77 10.78 -4.59
C LEU A 171 -7.35 11.14 -3.22
N LYS A 172 -8.12 12.22 -3.19
CA LYS A 172 -8.59 12.86 -1.94
C LYS A 172 -9.42 11.92 -1.08
N GLN A 173 -10.40 11.23 -1.68
CA GLN A 173 -11.37 10.42 -0.95
C GLN A 173 -10.72 9.21 -0.27
N PRO A 174 -9.96 8.34 -0.97
CA PRO A 174 -9.29 7.21 -0.33
C PRO A 174 -8.02 7.60 0.45
N GLY A 175 -7.59 8.87 0.42
CA GLY A 175 -6.39 9.30 1.14
C GLY A 175 -5.10 8.70 0.57
N HIS A 176 -4.99 8.64 -0.76
CA HIS A 176 -3.86 8.07 -1.47
C HIS A 176 -3.13 9.10 -2.33
N ILE A 177 -1.84 8.85 -2.59
CA ILE A 177 -1.09 9.52 -3.66
C ILE A 177 -0.50 8.44 -4.56
N MET A 178 -0.85 8.48 -5.83
CA MET A 178 -0.38 7.57 -6.87
C MET A 178 0.83 8.19 -7.57
N SER A 179 1.84 7.38 -7.88
CA SER A 179 3.03 7.78 -8.64
C SER A 179 3.37 6.74 -9.71
N TYR A 180 3.71 7.24 -10.89
CA TYR A 180 4.19 6.49 -12.06
C TYR A 180 5.66 6.78 -12.36
N LEU A 181 6.33 7.49 -11.45
CA LEU A 181 7.75 7.76 -11.55
C LEU A 181 8.54 6.52 -11.11
N GLY A 182 9.72 6.33 -11.72
CA GLY A 182 10.66 5.29 -11.31
C GLY A 182 10.42 3.91 -11.93
N GLY A 183 9.47 3.77 -12.87
CA GLY A 183 9.26 2.53 -13.63
C GLY A 183 8.27 1.55 -13.00
N HIS A 184 7.50 1.99 -11.98
CA HIS A 184 6.39 1.23 -11.41
C HIS A 184 5.22 2.14 -11.08
N CYS A 185 4.02 1.56 -10.95
CA CYS A 185 2.95 2.20 -10.19
C CYS A 185 3.22 2.04 -8.69
N MET A 186 3.23 3.15 -7.96
CA MET A 186 3.40 3.21 -6.51
C MET A 186 2.23 3.97 -5.87
N LEU A 187 1.70 3.44 -4.78
CA LEU A 187 0.67 4.06 -3.97
C LEU A 187 1.22 4.41 -2.60
N LEU A 188 1.20 5.68 -2.24
CA LEU A 188 1.37 6.13 -0.86
C LEU A 188 0.02 6.07 -0.15
N SER A 189 0.00 5.48 1.05
CA SER A 189 -1.24 5.31 1.82
C SER A 189 -1.13 5.85 3.24
N SER A 190 -2.17 6.55 3.67
CA SER A 190 -2.30 7.06 5.03
C SER A 190 -3.74 6.99 5.49
N GLY A 191 -3.97 6.45 6.69
CA GLY A 191 -5.29 6.48 7.34
C GLY A 191 -6.28 5.39 6.95
N GLN A 192 -5.99 4.60 5.92
CA GLN A 192 -6.81 3.43 5.61
C GLN A 192 -6.76 2.41 6.75
N ALA A 193 -7.93 1.91 7.15
CA ALA A 193 -8.05 0.92 8.21
C ALA A 193 -9.33 0.12 8.07
N CYS A 194 -9.24 -1.19 8.27
CA CYS A 194 -10.41 -2.04 8.37
C CYS A 194 -11.22 -1.71 9.64
N SER A 195 -12.55 -1.70 9.53
CA SER A 195 -13.45 -1.41 10.66
C SER A 195 -13.43 -2.45 11.78
N TYR A 196 -12.85 -3.63 11.53
CA TYR A 196 -12.70 -4.74 12.45
C TYR A 196 -11.24 -5.26 12.49
N PRO A 197 -10.84 -6.01 13.54
CA PRO A 197 -9.53 -6.68 13.57
C PRO A 197 -9.43 -7.74 12.47
N MET A 198 -8.38 -7.65 11.66
CA MET A 198 -8.11 -8.58 10.56
C MET A 198 -6.67 -9.07 10.63
N LYS A 199 -6.42 -10.32 10.21
CA LYS A 199 -5.06 -10.87 10.11
C LYS A 199 -4.21 -9.99 9.20
N GLY A 200 -2.99 -9.66 9.64
CA GLY A 200 -2.06 -8.83 8.88
C GLY A 200 -2.54 -7.39 8.60
N THR A 201 -3.39 -6.79 9.44
CA THR A 201 -3.94 -5.43 9.17
C THR A 201 -2.85 -4.38 8.92
N HIS A 202 -1.71 -4.43 9.62
CA HIS A 202 -0.62 -3.48 9.39
C HIS A 202 0.01 -3.65 7.99
N ALA A 203 0.13 -4.87 7.49
CA ALA A 203 0.62 -5.15 6.14
C ALA A 203 -0.34 -4.65 5.07
N LYS A 204 -1.64 -4.94 5.26
CA LYS A 204 -2.70 -4.65 4.31
C LYS A 204 -3.13 -3.18 4.30
N TYR A 205 -3.13 -2.51 5.45
CA TYR A 205 -3.67 -1.16 5.58
C TYR A 205 -2.69 -0.17 6.24
N GLY A 206 -1.73 -0.68 7.01
CA GLY A 206 -0.78 0.13 7.77
C GLY A 206 0.45 0.59 6.99
N SER A 207 0.83 -0.12 5.91
CA SER A 207 2.00 0.20 5.09
C SER A 207 1.92 1.61 4.51
N PHE A 208 3.05 2.28 4.45
CA PHE A 208 3.17 3.65 3.95
C PHE A 208 3.17 3.72 2.43
N ALA A 209 3.68 2.67 1.77
CA ALA A 209 3.77 2.58 0.33
C ALA A 209 3.50 1.15 -0.16
N TYR A 210 2.84 1.02 -1.30
CA TYR A 210 2.65 -0.23 -2.06
C TYR A 210 3.20 -0.04 -3.46
N SER A 211 3.68 -1.13 -4.07
CA SER A 211 4.26 -1.12 -5.41
C SER A 211 3.68 -2.25 -6.25
N SER A 212 3.55 -1.99 -7.54
CA SER A 212 3.15 -2.98 -8.56
C SER A 212 4.28 -3.97 -8.86
N ALA A 213 5.53 -3.61 -8.55
CA ALA A 213 6.69 -4.46 -8.78
C ALA A 213 7.21 -5.13 -7.49
N TYR A 214 6.96 -4.53 -6.33
CA TYR A 214 7.40 -5.02 -5.04
C TYR A 214 6.20 -5.31 -4.14
N GLY A 215 5.74 -6.56 -4.16
CA GLY A 215 4.63 -7.03 -3.33
C GLY A 215 4.88 -6.76 -1.84
N TYR A 216 3.81 -6.56 -1.06
CA TYR A 216 3.94 -6.33 0.38
C TYR A 216 4.18 -7.64 1.15
N SER A 217 4.66 -7.50 2.38
CA SER A 217 4.91 -8.63 3.26
C SER A 217 3.87 -8.70 4.37
N VAL A 218 3.26 -9.88 4.51
CA VAL A 218 2.33 -10.26 5.58
C VAL A 218 3.10 -11.11 6.59
N PRO A 219 3.03 -10.80 7.90
CA PRO A 219 3.81 -11.53 8.89
C PRO A 219 3.39 -13.01 9.01
N PRO A 220 4.34 -13.96 8.87
CA PRO A 220 4.09 -15.37 9.19
C PRO A 220 4.00 -15.62 10.70
N GLY A 221 4.62 -14.75 11.50
CA GLY A 221 4.64 -14.83 12.96
C GLY A 221 4.73 -13.44 13.61
N LEU A 222 4.86 -13.40 14.93
CA LEU A 222 4.83 -12.14 15.71
C LEU A 222 6.01 -12.05 16.69
N LEU A 223 7.09 -12.79 16.45
CA LEU A 223 8.31 -12.74 17.24
C LEU A 223 9.45 -12.28 16.33
N THR A 224 10.24 -11.30 16.76
CA THR A 224 11.40 -10.75 16.02
C THR A 224 11.03 -10.01 14.74
N LEU A 225 11.92 -9.15 14.28
CA LEU A 225 11.65 -8.27 13.14
C LEU A 225 11.46 -9.04 11.82
N GLU A 226 12.13 -10.18 11.69
CA GLU A 226 12.13 -11.07 10.53
C GLU A 226 10.76 -11.72 10.29
N GLN A 227 10.04 -12.10 11.35
CA GLN A 227 8.66 -12.59 11.24
C GLN A 227 7.67 -11.46 11.02
N TYR A 228 7.93 -10.28 11.56
CA TYR A 228 7.09 -9.12 11.30
C TYR A 228 7.21 -8.62 9.85
N ALA A 229 8.38 -8.82 9.23
CA ALA A 229 8.66 -8.52 7.82
C ALA A 229 8.16 -7.14 7.40
N LEU A 230 8.67 -6.09 8.06
CA LEU A 230 8.17 -4.72 7.97
C LEU A 230 8.47 -4.01 6.64
N ALA A 231 7.93 -4.53 5.53
CA ALA A 231 8.04 -3.91 4.22
C ALA A 231 7.17 -2.64 4.16
N SER A 232 7.81 -1.51 3.85
CA SER A 232 7.20 -0.18 3.75
C SER A 232 6.48 0.27 5.03
N GLN A 233 7.02 -0.07 6.21
CA GLN A 233 6.43 0.21 7.51
C GLN A 233 7.47 0.70 8.54
N LEU A 234 6.97 1.40 9.56
CA LEU A 234 7.71 1.76 10.77
C LEU A 234 7.17 0.91 11.94
N GLY A 235 8.03 0.07 12.49
CA GLY A 235 7.79 -0.68 13.71
C GLY A 235 8.45 -0.02 14.91
N LEU A 236 7.78 -0.12 16.07
CA LEU A 236 8.32 0.26 17.37
C LEU A 236 8.21 -0.90 18.36
N SER A 237 9.24 -1.11 19.16
CA SER A 237 9.30 -2.14 20.20
C SER A 237 9.77 -1.52 21.53
N ASP A 238 9.18 -1.93 22.66
CA ASP A 238 9.58 -1.53 24.01
C ASP A 238 10.12 -2.70 24.86
N ASP A 239 10.45 -3.83 24.22
CA ASP A 239 10.85 -5.09 24.86
C ASP A 239 12.17 -5.67 24.32
N GLY A 240 12.97 -4.86 23.64
CA GLY A 240 14.26 -5.29 23.08
C GLY A 240 14.14 -5.94 21.70
N GLY A 241 13.03 -5.73 20.99
CA GLY A 241 12.83 -6.19 19.61
C GLY A 241 12.11 -7.53 19.49
N GLU A 242 11.51 -8.03 20.58
CA GLU A 242 10.73 -9.28 20.57
C GLU A 242 9.38 -9.07 19.88
N TYR A 243 8.63 -8.03 20.28
CA TYR A 243 7.36 -7.66 19.67
C TYR A 243 7.39 -6.25 19.08
N TRP A 244 6.77 -6.10 17.91
CA TRP A 244 6.72 -4.85 17.16
C TRP A 244 5.29 -4.35 17.00
N LYS A 245 5.13 -3.03 17.15
CA LYS A 245 3.88 -2.30 16.93
C LYS A 245 4.02 -1.32 15.79
N MET A 246 3.06 -1.35 14.89
CA MET A 246 3.04 -0.56 13.66
C MET A 246 1.75 0.27 13.61
N ARG A 247 1.68 1.17 12.64
CA ARG A 247 0.48 1.96 12.37
C ARG A 247 -0.68 1.02 12.01
N ARG A 248 -1.70 0.97 12.88
CA ARG A 248 -2.97 0.28 12.62
C ARG A 248 -4.15 1.24 12.54
N LYS A 249 -4.20 2.21 13.46
CA LYS A 249 -5.20 3.27 13.52
C LYS A 249 -4.47 4.59 13.68
N SER A 250 -5.06 5.64 13.12
CA SER A 250 -4.54 7.00 13.23
C SER A 250 -5.58 7.88 13.92
N GLU A 251 -5.12 8.74 14.82
CA GLU A 251 -5.92 9.82 15.43
C GLU A 251 -6.22 10.91 14.39
N TYR A 252 -5.30 11.11 13.45
CA TYR A 252 -5.46 11.97 12.30
C TYR A 252 -4.86 11.30 11.06
N ALA A 253 -5.52 11.40 9.92
CA ALA A 253 -4.93 11.12 8.63
C ALA A 253 -5.55 12.04 7.57
N GLY A 254 -4.72 12.56 6.66
CA GLY A 254 -5.21 13.49 5.66
C GLY A 254 -4.23 13.70 4.50
N LEU A 255 -4.81 14.08 3.37
CA LEU A 255 -4.09 14.65 2.24
C LEU A 255 -3.93 16.16 2.48
N GLU A 256 -2.70 16.61 2.61
CA GLU A 256 -2.36 18.01 2.83
C GLU A 256 -1.54 18.56 1.65
N GLN A 257 -1.52 19.87 1.49
CA GLN A 257 -0.65 20.56 0.52
C GLN A 257 0.51 21.23 1.26
N ARG A 258 1.71 21.15 0.71
CA ARG A 258 2.89 21.84 1.21
C ARG A 258 3.47 22.72 0.10
N ARG A 259 3.63 24.00 0.39
CA ARG A 259 4.12 24.98 -0.57
C ARG A 259 5.63 25.12 -0.47
N SER A 260 6.31 25.12 -1.60
CA SER A 260 7.73 25.48 -1.70
C SER A 260 7.91 26.42 -2.90
N GLY A 261 8.07 27.71 -2.61
CA GLY A 261 8.03 28.75 -3.64
C GLY A 261 6.70 28.75 -4.41
N ASP A 262 6.77 28.49 -5.71
CA ASP A 262 5.63 28.44 -6.63
C ASP A 262 5.04 27.03 -6.83
N SER A 263 5.60 26.00 -6.19
CA SER A 263 5.13 24.61 -6.30
C SER A 263 4.35 24.19 -5.05
N ASP A 264 3.17 23.58 -5.27
CA ASP A 264 2.42 22.87 -4.24
C ASP A 264 2.68 21.36 -4.37
N THR A 265 3.16 20.76 -3.28
CA THR A 265 3.41 19.31 -3.19
C THR A 265 2.30 18.65 -2.37
N PRO A 266 1.55 17.70 -2.93
CA PRO A 266 0.63 16.90 -2.14
C PRO A 266 1.42 15.97 -1.24
N VAL A 267 1.07 15.92 0.04
CA VAL A 267 1.66 15.01 1.04
C VAL A 267 0.56 14.30 1.80
N LEU A 268 0.84 13.09 2.27
CA LEU A 268 -0.05 12.40 3.21
C LEU A 268 0.51 12.51 4.60
N VAL A 269 -0.34 12.94 5.54
CA VAL A 269 0.01 13.03 6.95
C VAL A 269 -0.81 12.02 7.74
N SER A 270 -0.22 11.41 8.75
CA SER A 270 -0.94 10.68 9.80
C SER A 270 -0.34 10.93 11.17
N VAL A 271 -1.17 10.95 12.19
CA VAL A 271 -0.78 10.93 13.61
C VAL A 271 -1.33 9.66 14.23
N TRP A 272 -0.48 8.87 14.87
CA TRP A 272 -0.84 7.57 15.43
C TRP A 272 -0.02 7.26 16.68
N LYS A 273 -0.52 6.31 17.48
CA LYS A 273 0.06 5.93 18.76
C LYS A 273 0.30 4.42 18.84
N PRO A 274 1.55 3.95 18.72
CA PRO A 274 1.89 2.54 19.01
C PRO A 274 1.74 2.20 20.50
N PHE A 275 1.96 3.19 21.36
CA PHE A 275 1.83 3.11 22.82
C PHE A 275 1.08 4.35 23.35
N PRO A 276 0.43 4.28 24.52
CA PRO A 276 -0.33 5.41 25.06
C PRO A 276 0.47 6.72 25.23
N ASP A 277 1.78 6.60 25.43
CA ASP A 277 2.74 7.67 25.70
C ASP A 277 3.75 7.88 24.55
N VAL A 278 3.54 7.25 23.39
CA VAL A 278 4.37 7.46 22.21
C VAL A 278 3.50 7.96 21.06
N THR A 279 3.79 9.17 20.58
CA THR A 279 3.08 9.78 19.45
C THR A 279 3.99 9.80 18.23
N VAL A 280 3.49 9.31 17.10
CA VAL A 280 4.20 9.35 15.82
C VAL A 280 3.39 10.17 14.83
N ARG A 281 3.95 11.28 14.36
CA ARG A 281 3.47 11.99 13.17
C ARG A 281 4.29 11.53 11.97
N THR A 282 3.63 10.99 10.95
CA THR A 282 4.26 10.53 9.71
C THR A 282 3.79 11.38 8.54
N THR A 283 4.73 11.92 7.77
CA THR A 283 4.48 12.64 6.52
C THR A 283 5.11 11.85 5.37
N LEU A 284 4.32 11.55 4.33
CA LEU A 284 4.76 10.84 3.12
C LEU A 284 4.81 11.84 1.96
N VAL A 285 5.94 11.88 1.26
CA VAL A 285 6.18 12.77 0.13
C VAL A 285 6.41 11.91 -1.12
N PRO A 286 5.65 12.13 -2.21
CA PRO A 286 5.82 11.36 -3.45
C PRO A 286 7.18 11.65 -4.12
N PRO A 287 7.62 10.79 -5.05
CA PRO A 287 8.76 11.08 -5.90
C PRO A 287 8.54 12.33 -6.76
N GLU A 288 9.64 12.90 -7.20
CA GLU A 288 9.67 14.01 -8.15
C GLU A 288 10.44 13.62 -9.42
N PRO A 289 10.22 14.30 -10.57
CA PRO A 289 10.91 13.97 -11.81
C PRO A 289 12.45 14.00 -11.72
N ALA A 290 13.01 14.81 -10.82
CA ALA A 290 14.46 14.90 -10.63
C ALA A 290 15.05 13.67 -9.94
N THR A 291 14.28 12.98 -9.10
CA THR A 291 14.68 11.81 -8.31
C THR A 291 13.57 10.74 -8.36
N PRO A 292 13.24 10.22 -9.55
CA PRO A 292 11.99 9.49 -9.80
C PRO A 292 11.89 8.15 -9.07
N ASN A 293 13.03 7.57 -8.66
CA ASN A 293 13.11 6.31 -7.91
C ASN A 293 13.09 6.50 -6.39
N TRP A 294 12.94 7.74 -5.90
CA TRP A 294 12.98 8.06 -4.48
C TRP A 294 11.66 8.64 -4.01
N HIS A 295 11.10 8.11 -2.92
CA HIS A 295 10.08 8.82 -2.14
C HIS A 295 10.59 9.09 -0.73
N LEU A 296 10.01 10.08 -0.04
CA LEU A 296 10.42 10.43 1.31
C LEU A 296 9.37 10.04 2.35
N ARG A 297 9.85 9.64 3.51
CA ARG A 297 9.04 9.43 4.72
C ARG A 297 9.67 10.22 5.86
N ALA A 298 8.90 11.09 6.49
CA ALA A 298 9.32 11.83 7.66
C ALA A 298 8.50 11.41 8.88
N HIS A 299 9.17 11.03 9.97
CA HIS A 299 8.55 10.65 11.23
C HIS A 299 9.03 11.59 12.33
N ARG A 300 8.10 12.31 12.96
CA ARG A 300 8.33 12.98 14.24
C ARG A 300 7.82 12.06 15.34
N ILE A 301 8.74 11.53 16.15
CA ILE A 301 8.45 10.57 17.22
C ILE A 301 8.66 11.27 18.54
N GLU A 302 7.59 11.42 19.32
CA GLU A 302 7.63 11.85 20.71
C GLU A 302 7.52 10.61 21.59
N ALA A 303 8.61 10.23 22.26
CA ALA A 303 8.70 8.97 22.98
C ALA A 303 8.65 9.17 24.50
N GLY A 304 7.50 8.90 25.13
CA GLY A 304 7.36 8.90 26.59
C GLY A 304 8.07 7.73 27.30
N ARG A 305 8.50 6.72 26.54
CA ARG A 305 9.28 5.56 26.99
C ARG A 305 10.45 5.30 26.05
N GLU A 306 11.39 4.45 26.47
CA GLU A 306 12.42 3.95 25.55
C GLU A 306 11.78 3.03 24.52
N VAL A 307 12.07 3.25 23.23
CA VAL A 307 11.56 2.42 22.13
C VAL A 307 12.65 2.17 21.09
N MET A 308 12.75 0.93 20.65
CA MET A 308 13.43 0.58 19.40
C MET A 308 12.56 0.95 18.21
N THR A 309 13.19 1.34 17.11
CA THR A 309 12.51 1.68 15.85
C THR A 309 13.11 0.87 14.71
N ALA A 310 12.27 0.47 13.76
CA ALA A 310 12.68 -0.21 12.52
C ALA A 310 11.84 0.34 11.36
N ASP A 311 12.46 1.08 10.46
CA ASP A 311 11.83 1.67 9.28
C ASP A 311 12.27 0.92 8.02
N GLY A 312 11.40 0.07 7.48
CA GLY A 312 11.71 -0.81 6.36
C GLY A 312 11.36 -0.21 5.00
N ALA A 313 12.20 -0.43 4.01
CA ALA A 313 11.94 -0.14 2.60
C ALA A 313 10.96 -1.18 2.00
N PHE A 314 10.86 -1.25 0.67
CA PHE A 314 10.20 -2.37 0.01
C PHE A 314 10.97 -3.68 0.24
N ALA A 315 10.26 -4.80 0.20
CA ALA A 315 10.86 -6.12 0.15
C ALA A 315 11.28 -6.46 -1.29
N ILE A 316 12.44 -7.10 -1.46
CA ILE A 316 12.90 -7.61 -2.76
C ILE A 316 13.36 -9.07 -2.62
N GLN A 317 13.36 -9.80 -3.73
CA GLN A 317 13.85 -11.18 -3.78
C GLN A 317 15.27 -11.29 -3.23
N ASN A 318 15.46 -12.21 -2.28
CA ASN A 318 16.73 -12.49 -1.63
C ASN A 318 17.37 -13.77 -2.19
N GLU A 319 17.46 -13.86 -3.52
CA GLU A 319 18.05 -15.00 -4.20
C GLU A 319 18.85 -14.53 -5.41
N ARG A 320 20.04 -15.08 -5.59
CA ARG A 320 20.91 -14.84 -6.74
C ARG A 320 20.35 -15.51 -7.97
N ALA A 321 20.47 -14.85 -9.11
CA ALA A 321 19.97 -15.40 -10.37
C ALA A 321 20.73 -16.65 -10.84
N ALA A 322 21.99 -16.79 -10.44
CA ALA A 322 22.85 -17.88 -10.91
C ALA A 322 22.46 -19.26 -10.34
N ASP A 323 22.02 -19.32 -9.07
CA ASP A 323 21.86 -20.59 -8.35
C ASP A 323 20.70 -20.61 -7.34
N GLY A 324 19.94 -19.53 -7.20
CA GLY A 324 18.82 -19.42 -6.26
C GLY A 324 19.21 -19.45 -4.78
N ARG A 325 20.51 -19.29 -4.46
CA ARG A 325 20.96 -19.11 -3.07
C ARG A 325 20.81 -17.66 -2.64
N TYR A 326 20.91 -17.39 -1.33
CA TYR A 326 20.83 -16.04 -0.79
C TYR A 326 21.79 -15.06 -1.45
N LEU A 327 21.40 -13.79 -1.51
CA LEU A 327 22.25 -12.73 -2.03
C LEU A 327 23.55 -12.61 -1.21
N ASP A 328 24.66 -12.42 -1.92
CA ASP A 328 25.96 -12.08 -1.34
C ASP A 328 26.12 -10.55 -1.25
N PRO A 329 27.21 -10.03 -0.63
CA PRO A 329 27.56 -8.62 -0.77
C PRO A 329 27.60 -8.19 -2.25
N TYR A 330 27.15 -6.97 -2.52
CA TYR A 330 26.98 -6.45 -3.87
C TYR A 330 28.25 -6.57 -4.70
N ASP A 331 28.12 -7.17 -5.87
CA ASP A 331 29.20 -7.35 -6.84
C ASP A 331 28.94 -6.49 -8.09
N PRO A 332 29.73 -5.43 -8.33
CA PRO A 332 29.59 -4.56 -9.50
C PRO A 332 29.79 -5.28 -10.84
N SER A 333 30.41 -6.48 -10.87
CA SER A 333 30.60 -7.24 -12.10
C SER A 333 29.35 -8.02 -12.53
N THR A 334 28.49 -8.37 -11.57
CA THR A 334 27.22 -9.08 -11.81
C THR A 334 26.00 -8.16 -11.66
N HIS A 335 26.20 -6.99 -11.04
CA HIS A 335 25.15 -6.04 -10.67
C HIS A 335 24.05 -6.66 -9.81
N GLU A 336 24.45 -7.49 -8.85
CA GLU A 336 23.57 -8.26 -7.96
C GLU A 336 24.18 -8.31 -6.56
N GLY A 337 23.34 -8.41 -5.52
CA GLY A 337 23.76 -8.54 -4.12
C GLY A 337 23.30 -7.38 -3.23
N THR A 338 23.83 -7.30 -2.01
CA THR A 338 23.39 -6.32 -1.00
C THR A 338 24.52 -5.47 -0.43
N GLN A 339 24.16 -4.33 0.13
CA GLN A 339 25.04 -3.54 1.00
C GLN A 339 24.20 -2.97 2.16
N PRO A 340 24.60 -3.15 3.44
CA PRO A 340 25.66 -4.04 3.93
C PRO A 340 25.38 -5.52 3.65
N ARG A 341 26.20 -6.43 4.20
CA ARG A 341 26.00 -7.88 4.05
C ARG A 341 24.71 -8.30 4.76
N ILE A 342 23.95 -9.23 4.18
CA ILE A 342 22.85 -9.87 4.91
C ILE A 342 23.42 -10.73 6.04
N ILE A 343 22.97 -10.48 7.27
CA ILE A 343 23.23 -11.31 8.43
C ILE A 343 22.00 -12.17 8.73
N GLY A 344 22.22 -13.38 9.25
CA GLY A 344 21.13 -14.30 9.55
C GLY A 344 20.34 -13.86 10.78
N ASN A 345 19.11 -14.38 10.91
CA ASN A 345 18.08 -13.98 11.88
C ASN A 345 18.49 -14.17 13.37
N TYR A 346 19.67 -14.75 13.65
CA TYR A 346 20.18 -15.03 15.00
C TYR A 346 21.53 -14.35 15.29
N ASP A 347 22.04 -13.57 14.34
CA ASP A 347 23.32 -12.87 14.46
C ASP A 347 23.10 -11.38 14.22
N LEU A 348 22.93 -10.63 15.31
CA LEU A 348 22.71 -9.19 15.29
C LEU A 348 23.99 -8.39 15.56
N ALA A 349 25.09 -9.07 15.90
CA ALA A 349 26.30 -8.43 16.42
C ALA A 349 27.42 -8.31 15.37
N THR A 350 27.30 -9.00 14.23
CA THR A 350 28.29 -8.97 13.16
C THR A 350 28.36 -7.59 12.50
N PRO A 351 29.48 -6.84 12.64
CA PRO A 351 29.59 -5.46 12.16
C PRO A 351 29.36 -5.30 10.66
N GLU A 352 29.73 -6.29 9.86
CA GLU A 352 29.58 -6.28 8.39
C GLU A 352 28.10 -6.30 7.94
N GLY A 353 27.18 -6.59 8.86
CA GLY A 353 25.74 -6.52 8.63
C GLY A 353 25.13 -5.14 8.84
N TRP A 354 25.95 -4.16 9.21
CA TRP A 354 25.53 -2.81 9.55
C TRP A 354 26.30 -1.75 8.78
N ALA A 355 25.60 -0.69 8.40
CA ALA A 355 26.15 0.51 7.80
C ALA A 355 25.62 1.76 8.51
N GLY A 356 26.26 2.91 8.29
CA GLY A 356 25.74 4.18 8.79
C GLY A 356 24.43 4.55 8.10
N GLY A 357 23.50 5.21 8.79
CA GLY A 357 22.20 5.58 8.20
C GLY A 357 22.31 6.41 6.92
N ARG A 358 23.32 7.28 6.80
CA ARG A 358 23.58 8.08 5.59
C ARG A 358 24.05 7.24 4.40
N GLU A 359 24.88 6.22 4.66
CA GLU A 359 25.31 5.26 3.66
C GLU A 359 24.11 4.43 3.19
N GLY A 360 23.27 4.05 4.16
CA GLY A 360 22.02 3.34 3.93
C GLY A 360 22.21 1.85 3.72
N ALA A 361 21.13 1.22 3.28
CA ALA A 361 21.12 -0.19 2.89
C ALA A 361 20.38 -0.36 1.56
N PHE A 362 20.85 -1.27 0.72
CA PHE A 362 20.18 -1.65 -0.52
C PHE A 362 20.35 -3.14 -0.82
N ALA A 363 19.46 -3.65 -1.67
CA ALA A 363 19.55 -4.98 -2.26
C ALA A 363 19.21 -4.89 -3.75
N VAL A 364 19.99 -5.61 -4.58
CA VAL A 364 19.85 -5.68 -6.03
C VAL A 364 19.67 -7.13 -6.45
N SER A 365 18.55 -7.41 -7.12
CA SER A 365 18.23 -8.71 -7.72
C SER A 365 17.30 -8.50 -8.91
N ASP A 366 15.98 -8.61 -8.70
CA ASP A 366 14.94 -8.36 -9.70
C ASP A 366 14.55 -6.87 -9.72
N GLY A 367 15.55 -6.02 -9.89
CA GLY A 367 15.50 -4.59 -9.63
C GLY A 367 16.40 -4.21 -8.45
N ALA A 368 16.15 -3.04 -7.87
CA ALA A 368 16.83 -2.57 -6.68
C ALA A 368 15.86 -1.84 -5.73
N VAL A 369 16.01 -2.12 -4.44
CA VAL A 369 15.33 -1.42 -3.35
C VAL A 369 16.35 -0.98 -2.32
N GLY A 370 16.11 0.14 -1.65
CA GLY A 370 17.02 0.64 -0.63
C GLY A 370 16.45 1.74 0.24
N ILE A 371 17.22 2.15 1.23
CA ILE A 371 16.86 3.18 2.20
C ILE A 371 18.09 3.96 2.66
N ARG A 372 17.97 5.29 2.77
CA ARG A 372 18.97 6.19 3.36
C ARG A 372 18.33 7.14 4.36
N ALA A 373 19.06 7.47 5.42
CA ALA A 373 18.71 8.49 6.40
C ALA A 373 19.18 9.87 5.92
N LEU A 374 18.30 10.86 5.94
CA LEU A 374 18.58 12.24 5.52
C LEU A 374 18.71 13.22 6.68
N GLU A 375 18.22 12.88 7.88
CA GLU A 375 18.28 13.78 9.03
C GLU A 375 19.71 14.16 9.41
N VAL A 376 19.90 15.34 10.03
CA VAL A 376 21.21 15.98 10.22
C VAL A 376 22.19 15.12 11.03
N GLU A 377 21.75 14.52 12.13
CA GLU A 377 22.64 13.68 12.97
C GLU A 377 22.70 12.22 12.52
N ALA A 378 21.78 11.78 11.64
CA ALA A 378 21.65 10.43 11.07
C ALA A 378 22.11 9.28 11.99
N LYS A 379 21.64 9.28 13.25
CA LYS A 379 22.03 8.32 14.30
C LYS A 379 21.53 6.90 14.06
N ARG A 380 20.68 6.70 13.05
CA ARG A 380 20.13 5.39 12.68
C ARG A 380 21.21 4.55 12.02
N ALA A 381 21.21 3.25 12.31
CA ALA A 381 22.03 2.26 11.62
C ALA A 381 21.20 1.60 10.51
N ALA A 382 21.82 1.28 9.39
CA ALA A 382 21.18 0.60 8.27
C ALA A 382 21.58 -0.88 8.24
N ASN A 383 20.61 -1.77 8.03
CA ASN A 383 20.83 -3.20 7.89
C ASN A 383 19.84 -3.83 6.89
N LEU A 384 19.97 -5.14 6.70
CA LEU A 384 19.12 -5.95 5.83
C LEU A 384 18.35 -6.96 6.69
N VAL A 385 17.04 -6.77 6.84
CA VAL A 385 16.19 -7.75 7.52
C VAL A 385 15.92 -8.89 6.55
N ASN A 386 16.44 -10.08 6.86
CA ASN A 386 16.17 -11.31 6.12
C ASN A 386 14.79 -11.85 6.55
N ALA A 387 13.75 -11.43 5.83
CA ALA A 387 12.38 -11.76 6.19
C ALA A 387 12.13 -13.27 6.14
N ASP A 388 11.32 -13.76 7.07
CA ASP A 388 10.98 -15.18 7.11
C ASP A 388 10.34 -15.62 5.78
N PRO A 389 10.65 -16.84 5.30
CA PRO A 389 10.12 -17.31 4.03
C PRO A 389 8.59 -17.26 3.99
N ASN A 390 8.07 -16.94 2.81
CA ASN A 390 6.63 -16.82 2.53
C ASN A 390 5.91 -15.72 3.34
N SER A 391 6.65 -14.76 3.88
CA SER A 391 6.08 -13.50 4.38
C SER A 391 5.58 -12.62 3.22
N ASN A 392 6.29 -12.59 2.10
CA ASN A 392 5.93 -11.78 0.94
C ASN A 392 4.95 -12.50 0.02
N ILE A 393 4.03 -11.75 -0.58
CA ILE A 393 2.95 -12.32 -1.41
C ILE A 393 3.36 -12.65 -2.85
N VAL A 394 4.50 -12.13 -3.32
CA VAL A 394 5.03 -12.38 -4.68
C VAL A 394 6.27 -13.27 -4.66
N ARG A 395 7.12 -13.14 -3.63
CA ARG A 395 8.44 -13.81 -3.56
C ARG A 395 8.56 -14.65 -2.28
N SER A 396 8.97 -15.91 -2.40
CA SER A 396 9.09 -16.80 -1.23
C SER A 396 10.22 -16.42 -0.27
N ARG A 397 11.29 -15.78 -0.74
CA ARG A 397 12.40 -15.31 0.11
C ARG A 397 12.70 -13.86 -0.22
N THR A 398 12.63 -13.01 0.78
CA THR A 398 12.86 -11.57 0.60
C THR A 398 13.78 -10.99 1.66
N VAL A 399 14.37 -9.86 1.29
CA VAL A 399 15.18 -9.03 2.18
C VAL A 399 14.61 -7.62 2.17
N ILE A 400 14.67 -6.94 3.32
CA ILE A 400 14.12 -5.61 3.52
C ILE A 400 15.21 -4.69 4.06
N PRO A 401 15.76 -3.77 3.24
CA PRO A 401 16.63 -2.71 3.72
C PRO A 401 15.91 -1.89 4.79
N THR A 402 16.54 -1.74 5.95
CA THR A 402 15.89 -1.20 7.16
C THR A 402 16.82 -0.21 7.86
N LEU A 403 16.24 0.86 8.40
CA LEU A 403 16.91 1.77 9.33
C LEU A 403 16.44 1.53 10.76
N GLN A 404 17.37 1.36 11.70
CA GLN A 404 17.07 1.11 13.10
C GLN A 404 17.76 2.10 14.05
N HIS A 405 17.11 2.40 15.17
CA HIS A 405 17.66 3.17 16.28
C HIS A 405 16.82 2.99 17.55
N THR A 406 17.41 3.30 18.70
CA THR A 406 16.70 3.33 19.99
C THR A 406 16.48 4.77 20.44
N VAL A 407 15.22 5.20 20.51
CA VAL A 407 14.82 6.50 21.06
C VAL A 407 14.70 6.38 22.57
N LYS A 408 15.36 7.25 23.33
CA LYS A 408 15.30 7.23 24.79
C LYS A 408 14.01 7.89 25.29
N ALA A 409 13.57 7.46 26.47
CA ALA A 409 12.40 8.05 27.13
C ALA A 409 12.55 9.57 27.30
N GLY A 410 11.47 10.29 27.01
CA GLY A 410 11.40 11.75 27.05
C GLY A 410 11.99 12.45 25.82
N GLN A 411 12.49 11.72 24.81
CA GLN A 411 13.04 12.33 23.60
C GLN A 411 11.97 12.57 22.54
N THR A 412 12.17 13.66 21.79
CA THR A 412 11.51 13.91 20.51
C THR A 412 12.55 13.84 19.41
N VAL A 413 12.32 13.04 18.38
CA VAL A 413 13.25 12.87 17.25
C VAL A 413 12.53 13.04 15.92
N TRP A 414 13.29 13.48 14.92
CA TRP A 414 12.87 13.50 13.52
C TRP A 414 13.70 12.49 12.72
N TYR A 415 13.01 11.56 12.07
CA TYR A 415 13.60 10.64 11.11
C TYR A 415 13.10 10.97 9.72
N VAL A 416 14.03 11.21 8.79
CA VAL A 416 13.68 11.44 7.38
C VAL A 416 14.36 10.37 6.56
N SER A 417 13.58 9.44 6.04
CA SER A 417 14.05 8.33 5.20
C SER A 417 13.78 8.63 3.74
N ALA A 418 14.80 8.48 2.89
CA ALA A 418 14.63 8.36 1.46
C ALA A 418 14.56 6.87 1.10
N ILE A 419 13.52 6.47 0.36
CA ILE A 419 13.27 5.07 -0.02
C ILE A 419 13.47 4.93 -1.51
N TYR A 420 14.42 4.09 -1.89
CA TYR A 420 14.76 3.79 -3.27
C TYR A 420 13.97 2.59 -3.78
N ALA A 421 13.46 2.69 -5.00
CA ALA A 421 12.85 1.59 -5.71
C ALA A 421 13.03 1.77 -7.22
N LYS A 422 13.68 0.81 -7.87
CA LYS A 422 13.79 0.72 -9.33
C LYS A 422 13.58 -0.73 -9.79
N PRO A 423 12.42 -1.09 -10.34
CA PRO A 423 12.10 -2.47 -10.70
C PRO A 423 12.90 -2.95 -11.91
N ALA A 424 13.02 -4.27 -12.03
CA ALA A 424 13.33 -4.89 -13.31
C ALA A 424 12.18 -4.65 -14.30
N ALA A 425 12.53 -4.50 -15.58
CA ALA A 425 11.56 -4.44 -16.67
C ALA A 425 12.25 -4.80 -17.99
N ASP A 426 11.46 -5.12 -19.01
CA ASP A 426 11.98 -5.41 -20.34
C ASP A 426 12.79 -4.22 -20.88
N GLY A 427 14.01 -4.50 -21.34
CA GLY A 427 14.93 -3.47 -21.84
C GLY A 427 15.64 -2.64 -20.78
N VAL A 428 15.40 -2.86 -19.48
CA VAL A 428 16.15 -2.21 -18.39
C VAL A 428 17.32 -3.10 -17.97
N PRO A 429 18.58 -2.72 -18.25
CA PRO A 429 19.73 -3.55 -17.90
C PRO A 429 19.98 -3.53 -16.38
N ARG A 430 20.39 -4.67 -15.81
CA ARG A 430 20.75 -4.79 -14.38
C ARG A 430 21.77 -3.76 -13.92
N ALA A 431 22.74 -3.44 -14.79
CA ALA A 431 23.74 -2.41 -14.55
C ALA A 431 23.15 -1.04 -14.19
N SER A 432 21.94 -0.74 -14.66
CA SER A 432 21.26 0.53 -14.42
C SER A 432 20.46 0.56 -13.11
N TYR A 433 20.30 -0.57 -12.41
CA TYR A 433 19.39 -0.65 -11.26
C TYR A 433 19.78 0.30 -10.11
N LEU A 434 21.03 0.77 -10.05
CA LEU A 434 21.50 1.74 -9.06
C LEU A 434 21.84 3.12 -9.62
N ASP A 435 21.55 3.44 -10.90
CA ASP A 435 21.92 4.74 -11.50
C ASP A 435 21.38 5.97 -10.74
N GLY A 436 20.27 5.81 -10.03
CA GLY A 436 19.66 6.86 -9.20
C GLY A 436 20.07 6.82 -7.73
N TRP A 437 20.80 5.78 -7.28
CA TRP A 437 21.10 5.52 -5.87
C TRP A 437 21.94 6.63 -5.23
N ASP A 438 22.92 7.18 -5.96
CA ASP A 438 23.76 8.26 -5.43
C ASP A 438 23.15 9.65 -5.61
N LYS A 439 22.10 9.77 -6.42
CA LYS A 439 21.32 11.01 -6.57
C LYS A 439 20.17 11.05 -5.56
N VAL A 440 20.56 11.18 -4.28
CA VAL A 440 19.62 11.25 -3.17
C VAL A 440 18.86 12.58 -3.18
N PRO A 441 17.52 12.59 -3.00
CA PRO A 441 16.74 13.83 -2.88
C PRO A 441 17.13 14.64 -1.65
N GLU A 442 17.04 15.96 -1.76
CA GLU A 442 17.16 16.85 -0.60
C GLU A 442 15.89 16.86 0.24
N ILE A 443 16.03 17.14 1.55
CA ILE A 443 14.89 17.43 2.41
C ILE A 443 14.22 18.74 1.90
N PRO A 444 12.92 18.73 1.56
CA PRO A 444 12.22 19.93 1.10
C PRO A 444 12.27 21.07 2.12
N GLY A 445 12.30 22.32 1.66
CA GLY A 445 12.41 23.51 2.52
C GLY A 445 11.34 23.58 3.61
N TRP A 446 10.07 23.32 3.26
CA TRP A 446 8.96 23.31 4.21
C TRP A 446 9.13 22.23 5.30
N LEU A 447 9.77 21.10 4.98
CA LEU A 447 10.02 20.04 5.96
C LEU A 447 11.17 20.43 6.88
N LYS A 448 12.21 21.10 6.36
CA LYS A 448 13.28 21.68 7.19
C LYS A 448 12.72 22.69 8.20
N GLU A 449 11.74 23.51 7.78
CA GLU A 449 11.03 24.45 8.67
C GLU A 449 10.19 23.72 9.74
N GLU A 450 9.41 22.70 9.36
CA GLU A 450 8.66 21.87 10.32
C GLU A 450 9.57 21.16 11.32
N MET A 451 10.77 20.75 10.90
CA MET A 451 11.76 20.09 11.76
C MET A 451 12.44 21.04 12.74
N ALA A 452 12.51 22.33 12.41
CA ALA A 452 13.14 23.37 13.23
C ALA A 452 12.16 24.00 14.24
N ALA A 453 10.85 23.85 14.02
CA ALA A 453 9.78 24.27 14.92
C ALA A 453 9.58 23.25 16.06
#